data_AF-A0A2V5T3T6-F1
#
_entry.id   AF-A0A2V5T3T6-F1
#
_cell.length_a   1.000
_cell.length_b   1.000
_cell.length_c   1.000
_cell.angle_alpha   90.00
_cell.angle_beta   90.00
_cell.angle_gamma   90.00
#
_symmetry.space_group_name_H-M   'P 1'
#
loop_
_entity.id
_entity.type
_entity.pdbx_description
1 polymer ?
#
loop_
_entity_poly.entity_id
_entity_poly.type
_entity_poly.pdbx_seq_one_letter_code
_entity_poly.pdbx_strand_id
1 'polypeptide(L)'
;KPRSFAAAWQFLDVLLSSPNAGILLPTARHSAVLAEVIAELPELRGNILHDAHTAVLMREHGIKQIYTRDSDFHRFPFLTVIDPTR
;
A
#
# COMPACT_ATOMS: atom_id res chain seq x y z
N LYS A 1 -3.10 -22.74 -3.85
CA LYS A 1 -3.37 -22.71 -5.31
C LYS A 1 -4.09 -21.40 -5.63
N PRO A 2 -3.81 -20.74 -6.76
CA PRO A 2 -4.54 -19.54 -7.18
C PRO A 2 -6.04 -19.84 -7.30
N ARG A 3 -6.90 -18.88 -6.90
CA ARG A 3 -8.34 -18.98 -7.13
C ARG A 3 -8.66 -18.77 -8.61
N SER A 4 -9.81 -19.27 -9.07
CA SER A 4 -10.34 -18.85 -10.37
C SER A 4 -10.63 -17.35 -10.36
N PHE A 5 -10.62 -16.71 -11.52
CA PHE A 5 -10.89 -15.28 -11.63
C PHE A 5 -12.27 -14.91 -11.05
N ALA A 6 -13.30 -15.70 -11.36
CA ALA A 6 -14.65 -15.50 -10.80
C ALA A 6 -14.68 -15.57 -9.27
N ALA A 7 -13.99 -16.55 -8.67
CA ALA A 7 -13.93 -16.69 -7.22
C ALA A 7 -13.06 -15.61 -6.55
N ALA A 8 -12.05 -15.08 -7.24
CA ALA A 8 -11.27 -13.94 -6.78
C ALA A 8 -12.11 -12.65 -6.81
N TRP A 9 -12.88 -12.44 -7.88
CA TRP A 9 -13.74 -11.27 -8.02
C TRP A 9 -14.85 -11.23 -6.99
N GLN A 10 -15.56 -12.36 -6.78
CA GLN A 10 -16.57 -12.46 -5.71
C GLN A 10 -16.00 -12.17 -4.32
N PHE A 11 -14.74 -12.56 -4.07
CA PHE A 11 -14.09 -12.23 -2.80
C PHE A 11 -13.87 -10.72 -2.64
N LEU A 12 -13.47 -10.02 -3.71
CA LEU A 12 -13.35 -8.56 -3.70
C LEU A 12 -14.71 -7.89 -3.49
N ASP A 13 -15.78 -8.35 -4.12
CA ASP A 13 -17.14 -7.81 -3.93
C ASP A 13 -17.57 -7.92 -2.45
N VAL A 14 -17.35 -9.08 -1.83
CA VAL A 14 -17.62 -9.28 -0.40
C VAL A 14 -16.78 -8.34 0.45
N LEU A 15 -15.47 -8.23 0.18
CA LEU A 15 -14.58 -7.36 0.94
C LEU A 15 -15.02 -5.90 0.86
N LEU A 16 -15.31 -5.41 -0.34
CA LEU A 16 -15.69 -4.02 -0.60
C LEU A 16 -17.14 -3.69 -0.18
N SER A 17 -17.98 -4.69 0.08
CA SER A 17 -19.30 -4.50 0.67
C SER A 17 -19.26 -4.15 2.17
N SER A 18 -18.12 -4.37 2.83
CA SER A 18 -17.92 -4.03 4.24
C SER A 18 -17.80 -2.52 4.43
N PRO A 19 -18.52 -1.90 5.40
CA PRO A 19 -18.38 -0.47 5.69
C PRO A 19 -16.99 -0.09 6.21
N ASN A 20 -16.18 -1.07 6.63
CA ASN A 20 -14.85 -0.86 7.17
C ASN A 20 -13.73 -1.12 6.14
N ALA A 21 -14.08 -1.44 4.89
CA ALA A 21 -13.13 -1.64 3.80
C ALA A 21 -13.27 -0.52 2.77
N GLY A 22 -12.15 -0.09 2.20
CA GLY A 22 -12.13 0.98 1.21
C GLY A 22 -10.93 0.88 0.28
N ILE A 23 -11.00 1.59 -0.83
CA ILE A 23 -9.92 1.71 -1.81
C ILE A 23 -9.23 3.06 -1.59
N LEU A 24 -7.91 3.03 -1.41
CA LEU A 24 -7.11 4.25 -1.39
C LEU A 24 -6.91 4.74 -2.82
N LEU A 25 -7.37 5.95 -3.08
CA LEU A 25 -7.16 6.66 -4.33
C LEU A 25 -6.24 7.85 -4.10
N PRO A 26 -5.42 8.24 -5.09
CA PRO A 26 -4.68 9.49 -5.04
C PRO A 26 -5.61 10.68 -4.78
N THR A 27 -5.21 11.58 -3.89
CA THR A 27 -5.90 12.86 -3.68
C THR A 27 -5.19 13.97 -4.47
N ALA A 28 -5.70 15.20 -4.39
CA ALA A 28 -5.02 16.36 -4.95
C ALA A 28 -3.61 16.60 -4.37
N ARG A 29 -3.28 16.00 -3.22
CA ARG A 29 -1.96 16.12 -2.56
C ARG A 29 -0.94 15.08 -3.05
N HIS A 30 -1.35 14.10 -3.84
CA HIS A 30 -0.53 12.92 -4.14
C HIS A 30 0.85 13.27 -4.71
N SER A 31 0.91 14.23 -5.65
CA SER A 31 2.18 14.65 -6.27
C SER A 31 3.16 15.27 -5.27
N ALA A 32 2.66 16.07 -4.32
CA ALA A 32 3.47 16.67 -3.27
C ALA A 32 3.99 15.60 -2.29
N VAL A 33 3.12 14.68 -1.85
CA VAL A 33 3.52 13.60 -0.93
C VAL A 33 4.52 12.65 -1.59
N LEU A 34 4.33 12.34 -2.88
CA LEU A 34 5.29 11.54 -3.64
C LEU A 34 6.66 12.22 -3.71
N ALA A 35 6.69 13.53 -4.00
CA ALA A 35 7.93 14.30 -4.04
C ALA A 35 8.64 14.32 -2.68
N GLU A 36 7.90 14.49 -1.58
CA GLU A 36 8.43 14.39 -0.21
C GLU A 36 9.06 13.02 0.06
N VAL A 37 8.36 11.93 -0.26
CA VAL A 37 8.85 10.57 -0.03
C VAL A 37 10.11 10.27 -0.85
N ILE A 38 10.15 10.69 -2.12
CA ILE A 38 11.33 10.52 -2.97
C ILE A 38 12.52 11.33 -2.42
N ALA A 39 12.28 12.54 -1.92
CA ALA A 39 13.33 13.37 -1.34
C ALA A 39 13.88 12.77 -0.03
N GLU A 40 13.03 12.17 0.79
CA GLU A 40 13.42 11.51 2.04
C GLU A 40 14.14 10.17 1.82
N LEU A 41 13.87 9.47 0.71
CA LEU A 41 14.39 8.14 0.40
C LEU A 41 15.09 8.13 -0.98
N PRO A 42 16.25 8.81 -1.13
CA PRO A 42 16.94 8.99 -2.41
C PRO A 42 17.46 7.68 -3.06
N GLU A 43 17.48 6.59 -2.29
CA GLU A 43 17.84 5.24 -2.71
C GLU A 43 16.68 4.45 -3.34
N LEU A 44 15.46 4.99 -3.37
CA LEU A 44 14.33 4.37 -4.07
C LEU A 44 14.55 4.40 -5.59
N ARG A 45 14.87 3.23 -6.16
CA ARG A 45 15.15 3.04 -7.58
C ARG A 45 14.71 1.66 -8.05
N GLY A 46 14.35 1.54 -9.33
CA GLY A 46 13.97 0.28 -9.93
C GLY A 46 12.65 -0.26 -9.37
N ASN A 47 12.60 -1.56 -9.06
CA ASN A 47 11.37 -2.27 -8.71
C ASN A 47 10.61 -1.67 -7.51
N ILE A 48 11.32 -1.07 -6.55
CA ILE A 48 10.74 -0.48 -5.34
C ILE A 48 9.82 0.72 -5.62
N LEU A 49 9.91 1.34 -6.80
CA LEU A 49 9.03 2.47 -7.14
C LEU A 49 7.55 2.05 -7.21
N HIS A 50 7.28 0.77 -7.50
CA HIS A 50 5.92 0.24 -7.44
C HIS A 50 5.39 0.22 -6.01
N ASP A 51 6.19 -0.23 -5.04
CA ASP A 51 5.81 -0.25 -3.62
C ASP A 51 5.75 1.17 -3.03
N ALA A 52 6.61 2.07 -3.52
CA ALA A 52 6.59 3.48 -3.14
C ALA A 52 5.23 4.13 -3.44
N HIS A 53 4.57 3.79 -4.54
CA HIS A 53 3.23 4.31 -4.84
C HIS A 53 2.22 3.91 -3.75
N THR A 54 2.27 2.66 -3.28
CA THR A 54 1.42 2.19 -2.17
C THR A 54 1.76 2.89 -0.86
N ALA A 55 3.05 3.01 -0.51
CA ALA A 55 3.49 3.69 0.70
C ALA A 55 3.12 5.18 0.71
N VAL A 56 3.18 5.84 -0.45
CA VAL A 56 2.76 7.24 -0.63
C VAL A 56 1.25 7.39 -0.41
N LEU A 57 0.43 6.50 -0.98
CA LEU A 57 -1.02 6.50 -0.70
C LEU A 57 -1.30 6.32 0.79
N MET A 58 -0.60 5.40 1.46
CA MET A 58 -0.75 5.22 2.90
C MET A 58 -0.40 6.50 3.68
N ARG A 59 0.74 7.13 3.38
CA ARG A 59 1.16 8.39 4.02
C ARG A 59 0.18 9.54 3.75
N GLU A 60 -0.28 9.67 2.51
CA GLU A 60 -1.25 10.67 2.07
C GLU A 60 -2.56 10.58 2.86
N HIS A 61 -3.02 9.36 3.14
CA HIS A 61 -4.23 9.08 3.90
C HIS A 61 -4.01 8.93 5.42
N GLY A 62 -2.78 9.17 5.91
CA GLY A 62 -2.45 9.09 7.34
C GLY A 62 -2.40 7.67 7.91
N ILE A 63 -2.32 6.64 7.06
CA ILE A 63 -2.25 5.24 7.43
C ILE A 63 -0.80 4.87 7.70
N LYS A 64 -0.55 4.35 8.91
CA LYS A 64 0.81 4.05 9.39
C LYS A 64 1.11 2.56 9.50
N GLN A 65 0.16 1.67 9.24
CA GLN A 65 0.32 0.24 9.45
C GLN A 65 -0.09 -0.53 8.19
N ILE A 66 0.77 -1.44 7.75
CA ILE A 66 0.50 -2.37 6.65
C ILE A 66 0.66 -3.80 7.14
N TYR A 67 -0.32 -4.64 6.80
CA TYR A 67 -0.20 -6.09 6.95
C TYR A 67 0.28 -6.66 5.62
N THR A 68 1.52 -7.15 5.58
CA THR A 68 2.11 -7.72 4.37
C THR A 68 3.24 -8.68 4.72
N ARG A 69 3.49 -9.64 3.83
CA ARG A 69 4.68 -10.51 3.89
C ARG A 69 5.84 -9.95 3.05
N ASP A 70 5.61 -8.87 2.34
CA ASP A 70 6.63 -8.20 1.54
C ASP A 70 7.55 -7.36 2.45
N SER A 71 8.80 -7.79 2.57
CA SER A 71 9.78 -7.14 3.43
C SER A 71 10.22 -5.78 2.93
N ASP A 72 10.04 -5.48 1.65
CA ASP A 72 10.49 -4.21 1.05
C ASP A 72 9.79 -3.00 1.67
N PHE A 73 8.60 -3.18 2.26
CA PHE A 73 7.90 -2.12 2.99
C PHE A 73 8.64 -1.63 4.25
N HIS A 74 9.61 -2.38 4.78
CA HIS A 74 10.45 -1.92 5.90
C HIS A 74 11.36 -0.75 5.51
N ARG A 75 11.53 -0.49 4.20
CA ARG A 75 12.29 0.66 3.70
C ARG A 75 11.57 2.00 3.89
N PHE A 76 10.27 1.99 4.19
CA PHE A 76 9.49 3.20 4.45
C PHE A 76 9.37 3.43 5.96
N PRO A 77 10.20 4.30 6.56
CA PRO A 77 10.31 4.43 8.03
C PRO A 77 9.03 4.97 8.69
N PHE A 78 8.10 5.52 7.92
CA PHE A 78 6.79 5.98 8.38
C PHE A 78 5.74 4.87 8.46
N LEU A 79 6.08 3.62 8.09
CA LEU A 79 5.19 2.46 8.16
C LEU A 79 5.61 1.48 9.25
N THR A 80 4.61 0.93 9.93
CA THR A 80 4.69 -0.26 10.77
C THR A 80 4.28 -1.46 9.93
N VAL A 81 5.21 -2.39 9.69
CA VAL A 81 4.98 -3.58 8.88
C VAL A 81 4.68 -4.77 9.78
N ILE A 82 3.55 -5.44 9.55
CA ILE A 82 3.14 -6.63 10.30
C ILE A 82 3.00 -7.81 9.34
N ASP A 83 3.70 -8.92 9.62
CA ASP A 83 3.48 -10.19 8.93
C ASP A 83 2.20 -10.83 9.48
N PRO A 84 1.11 -10.96 8.69
CA PRO A 84 -0.17 -11.47 9.18
C PRO A 84 -0.17 -12.97 9.46
N THR A 85 0.95 -13.67 9.22
CA THR A 85 1.06 -15.12 9.38
C THR A 85 2.07 -15.54 10.45
N ARG A 86 2.63 -14.57 11.17
CA ARG A 86 3.47 -14.80 12.34
C ARG A 86 2.68 -14.58 13.63
#